data_AF-X1SJT1-F1
#
_entry.id   AF-X1SJT1-F1
#
_cell.length_a   1.000
_cell.length_b   1.000
_cell.length_c   1.000
_cell.angle_alpha   90.00
_cell.angle_beta   90.00
_cell.angle_gamma   90.00
#
_symmetry.space_group_name_H-M   'P 1'
#
loop_
_entity.id
_entity.type
_entity.pdbx_description
1 polymer ?
#
loop_
_entity_poly.entity_id
_entity_poly.type
_entity_poly.pdbx_seq_one_letter_code
_entity_poly.pdbx_strand_id
1 'polypeptide(L)' 'MTQDGNGEKGEMQLSLTRERAKEQTIENLITAGVLLRGEAARYEKVLDTYDNIQLTKMMIVSHQLREQAGEIIT' A
#
# COMPACT_ATOMS: atom_id res chain seq x y z
N MET A 1 -5.13 -14.17 -6.14
CA MET A 1 -6.24 -13.68 -5.32
C MET A 1 -5.83 -13.96 -3.89
N THR A 2 -5.84 -12.98 -2.97
CA THR A 2 -5.61 -13.30 -1.55
C THR A 2 -6.85 -14.02 -1.05
N GLN A 3 -6.78 -15.34 -1.10
CA GLN A 3 -7.81 -16.26 -0.65
C GLN A 3 -7.60 -16.45 0.85
N ASP A 4 -8.23 -15.59 1.64
CA ASP A 4 -8.71 -15.99 2.95
C ASP A 4 -9.60 -17.23 2.77
N GLY A 5 -9.44 -18.20 3.66
CA GLY A 5 -10.07 -19.53 3.58
C GLY A 5 -11.60 -19.54 3.67
N ASN A 6 -12.27 -18.44 3.30
CA ASN A 6 -13.71 -18.32 3.23
C ASN A 6 -14.20 -17.41 2.08
N GLY A 7 -13.41 -17.18 1.01
CA GLY A 7 -13.91 -16.59 -0.24
C GLY A 7 -14.52 -15.17 -0.14
N GLU A 8 -14.46 -14.52 1.02
CA GLU A 8 -14.86 -13.14 1.22
C GLU A 8 -13.62 -12.28 1.04
N LYS A 9 -13.57 -11.51 -0.05
CA LYS A 9 -12.51 -10.50 -0.26
C LYS A 9 -12.37 -9.66 1.00
N GLY A 10 -11.29 -9.86 1.75
CA GLY A 10 -10.98 -9.06 2.94
C GLY A 10 -11.16 -7.57 2.68
N GLU A 11 -11.86 -6.89 3.58
CA GLU A 11 -12.16 -5.47 3.44
C GLU A 11 -10.86 -4.65 3.37
N MET A 12 -10.81 -3.70 2.44
CA MET A 12 -9.68 -2.78 2.33
C MET A 12 -9.64 -1.87 3.56
N GLN A 13 -8.70 -2.12 4.45
CA GLN A 13 -8.47 -1.24 5.60
C GLN A 13 -7.74 0.03 5.16
N LEU A 14 -8.49 1.12 5.03
CA LEU A 14 -7.95 2.46 4.76
C LEU A 14 -7.78 3.22 6.07
N SER A 15 -6.57 3.70 6.34
CA SER A 15 -6.35 4.60 7.47
C SER A 15 -6.85 6.01 7.16
N LEU A 16 -7.54 6.63 8.14
CA LEU A 16 -8.13 7.96 7.98
C LEU A 16 -7.16 9.09 8.31
N THR A 17 -5.99 8.82 8.90
CA THR A 17 -4.97 9.85 9.16
C THR A 17 -3.92 9.87 8.06
N ARG A 18 -3.47 11.06 7.70
CA ARG A 18 -2.46 11.28 6.66
C ARG A 18 -1.15 10.53 6.95
N GLU A 19 -0.71 10.55 8.21
CA GLU A 19 0.53 9.88 8.64
C GLU A 19 0.45 8.37 8.41
N ARG A 20 -0.61 7.72 8.91
CA ARG A 20 -0.79 6.28 8.68
C ARG A 20 -1.04 5.92 7.23
N ALA A 21 -1.73 6.78 6.48
CA ALA A 21 -1.90 6.59 5.04
C ALA A 21 -0.55 6.51 4.31
N LYS A 22 0.42 7.37 4.68
CA LYS A 22 1.79 7.30 4.15
C LYS A 22 2.51 6.03 4.57
N GLU A 23 2.50 5.71 5.87
CA GLU A 23 3.17 4.52 6.42
C GLU A 23 2.66 3.25 5.74
N GLN A 24 1.33 3.09 5.65
CA GLN A 24 0.72 1.93 5.01
C GLN A 24 1.05 1.84 3.52
N THR A 25 1.06 2.98 2.82
CA THR A 25 1.45 3.04 1.40
C THR A 25 2.88 2.55 1.21
N ILE A 26 3.81 3.03 2.04
CA ILE A 26 5.23 2.63 2.00
C ILE A 26 5.37 1.12 2.28
N GLU A 27 4.71 0.61 3.32
CA GLU A 27 4.75 -0.81 3.68
C GLU A 27 4.20 -1.70 2.56
N ASN A 28 3.07 -1.31 1.96
CA ASN A 28 2.46 -2.02 0.84
C ASN A 28 3.43 -2.09 -0.35
N LEU A 29 4.09 -0.98 -0.70
CA LEU A 29 5.03 -0.92 -1.82
C LEU A 29 6.32 -1.71 -1.55
N ILE A 30 6.80 -1.75 -0.31
CA ILE A 30 7.93 -2.60 0.09
C ILE A 30 7.55 -4.07 -0.03
N THR A 31 6.37 -4.44 0.47
CA THR A 31 5.86 -5.81 0.42
C THR A 31 5.64 -6.27 -1.02
N ALA A 32 5.18 -5.37 -1.90
CA ALA A 32 5.04 -5.63 -3.33
C ALA A 32 6.37 -5.70 -4.09
N GLY A 33 7.52 -5.44 -3.45
CA GLY A 33 8.82 -5.38 -4.10
C GLY A 33 9.04 -4.16 -5.00
N VAL A 34 8.16 -3.17 -4.95
CA VAL A 34 8.21 -1.95 -5.76
C VAL A 34 9.16 -0.90 -5.16
N LEU A 35 9.23 -0.84 -3.83
CA LEU A 35 10.07 0.10 -3.10
C LEU A 35 11.08 -0.66 -2.24
N LEU A 36 12.37 -0.31 -2.32
CA LEU A 36 13.35 -0.89 -1.42
C LEU A 36 13.24 -0.26 -0.02
N ARG A 37 13.48 -1.05 1.03
CA ARG A 37 13.42 -0.55 2.42
C ARG A 37 14.34 0.65 2.67
N GLY A 38 15.51 0.70 2.02
CA GLY A 38 16.45 1.82 2.11
C GLY A 38 15.95 3.13 1.47
N GLU A 39 14.89 3.08 0.67
CA GLU A 39 14.32 4.22 -0.04
C GLU A 39 13.09 4.81 0.66
N ALA A 40 12.60 4.15 1.72
CA ALA A 40 11.38 4.52 2.44
C ALA A 40 11.35 5.99 2.86
N ALA A 41 12.41 6.47 3.53
CA ALA A 41 12.48 7.85 4.01
C ALA A 41 12.49 8.89 2.88
N ARG A 42 13.04 8.53 1.71
CA ARG A 42 13.02 9.41 0.52
C ARG A 42 11.63 9.44 -0.08
N TYR A 43 10.97 8.29 -0.16
CA TYR A 43 9.62 8.19 -0.70
C TYR A 43 8.57 8.83 0.21
N GLU A 44 8.75 8.77 1.53
CA GLU A 44 7.90 9.49 2.48
C GLU A 44 7.85 10.99 2.18
N LYS A 45 9.00 11.61 1.91
CA LYS A 45 9.08 13.03 1.51
C LYS A 45 8.33 13.33 0.22
N VAL A 46 8.22 12.37 -0.70
CA VAL A 46 7.40 12.51 -1.91
C VAL A 46 5.92 12.47 -1.54
N LEU A 47 5.51 11.55 -0.67
CA LEU A 47 4.12 11.49 -0.19
C LEU A 47 3.71 12.75 0.59
N ASP A 48 4.65 13.41 1.26
CA ASP A 48 4.38 14.70 1.91
C ASP A 48 3.94 15.79 0.94
N THR A 49 4.36 15.74 -0.33
CA THR A 49 3.94 16.72 -1.34
C THR A 49 2.58 16.41 -1.97
N TYR A 50 1.97 15.27 -1.65
CA TYR A 50 0.72 14.83 -2.27
C TYR A 50 -0.49 15.48 -1.60
N ASP A 51 -1.46 15.95 -2.37
CA ASP A 51 -2.75 16.31 -1.79
C ASP A 51 -3.53 15.06 -1.31
N ASN A 52 -4.68 15.26 -0.67
CA ASN A 52 -5.46 14.14 -0.13
C ASN A 52 -6.00 13.20 -1.23
N ILE A 53 -6.27 13.70 -2.43
CA ILE A 53 -6.77 12.89 -3.55
C ILE A 53 -5.63 12.03 -4.10
N GLN A 54 -4.45 12.62 -4.28
CA GLN A 54 -3.24 11.92 -4.72
C GLN A 54 -2.83 10.85 -3.71
N LEU A 55 -2.87 11.16 -2.41
CA LEU A 55 -2.55 10.20 -1.35
C LEU A 55 -3.54 9.04 -1.33
N THR A 56 -4.84 9.32 -1.42
CA THR A 56 -5.89 8.28 -1.50
C THR A 56 -5.68 7.37 -2.71
N LYS A 57 -5.37 7.93 -3.89
CA LYS A 57 -5.06 7.13 -5.08
C LYS A 57 -3.85 6.22 -4.85
N MET A 58 -2.79 6.72 -4.22
CA MET A 58 -1.61 5.90 -3.91
C MET A 58 -1.90 4.81 -2.89
N MET A 59 -2.74 5.07 -1.89
CA MET A 59 -3.17 4.03 -0.96
C MET A 59 -3.85 2.87 -1.69
N ILE A 60 -4.80 3.17 -2.58
CA ILE A 60 -5.52 2.16 -3.37
C ILE A 60 -4.54 1.39 -4.27
N VAL A 61 -3.70 2.08 -5.03
CA VAL A 61 -2.75 1.43 -5.95
C VAL A 61 -1.73 0.58 -5.21
N SER A 62 -1.18 1.07 -4.10
CA SER A 62 -0.22 0.30 -3.29
C SER A 62 -0.85 -0.97 -2.72
N HIS A 63 -2.12 -0.92 -2.29
CA HIS A 63 -2.86 -2.09 -1.84
C HIS A 63 -2.99 -3.13 -2.96
N GLN A 64 -3.42 -2.70 -4.15
CA GLN A 64 -3.57 -3.58 -5.30
C GLN A 64 -2.25 -4.26 -5.69
N LEU A 65 -1.14 -3.51 -5.65
CA LEU A 65 0.19 -4.05 -5.93
C LEU A 65 0.62 -5.08 -4.87
N ARG A 66 0.36 -4.82 -3.59
CA ARG A 66 0.63 -5.76 -2.50
C ARG A 66 -0.16 -7.06 -2.70
N GLU A 67 -1.45 -6.95 -3.01
CA GLU A 67 -2.29 -8.12 -3.27
C GLU A 67 -1.75 -8.93 -4.45
N GLN A 68 -1.49 -8.28 -5.58
CA GLN A 68 -0.91 -8.91 -6.78
C GLN A 68 0.40 -9.65 -6.49
N ALA A 69 1.30 -9.05 -5.70
CA ALA A 69 2.55 -9.70 -5.30
C ALA A 69 2.30 -10.94 -4.42
N GLY A 70 1.28 -10.90 -3.57
CA GLY A 70 0.83 -12.05 -2.78
C GLY A 70 0.21 -13.16 -3.62
N GLU A 71 -0.38 -12.86 -4.79
CA GLU A 71 -0.97 -13.87 -5.68
C GLU A 71 0.05 -14.69 -6.48
N ILE A 72 1.30 -14.24 -6.59
CA ILE A 72 2.33 -14.91 -7.42
C ILE A 72 3.00 -16.08 -6.68
N ILE A 73 2.84 -16.16 -5.34
CA ILE A 73 3.50 -17.15 -4.48
C ILE A 73 2.52 -18.28 -4.04
N THR A 74 1.26 -18.24 -4.49
CA THR A 74 0.22 -19.24 -4.20
C THR A 74 -0.26 -19.96 -5.46
#